data_AF-A0A1W2BJX5-F1
#
_entry.id   AF-A0A1W2BJX5-F1
#
_cell.length_a   1.000
_cell.length_b   1.000
_cell.length_c   1.000
_cell.angle_alpha   90.00
_cell.angle_beta   90.00
_cell.angle_gamma   90.00
#
_symmetry.space_group_name_H-M   'P 1'
#
loop_
_entity.id
_entity.type
_entity.pdbx_description
1 polymer ?
#
loop_
_entity_poly.entity_id
_entity_poly.type
_entity_poly.pdbx_seq_one_letter_code
_entity_poly.pdbx_strand_id
1 'polypeptide(L)'
;MTRKPCSGLFVLLSMILLFSFTCIIPAMAEVPIRKRITELGDSHMDIDVDVLPEWPETVLQMKVERSSFDRNKTMELVKKYSLSPKKGESWVCEIGGKQNPDYELYFCEESGAYGSIAVDLYAPHTLMDETDEGQCKANATTKAFLDELGLDYEYPFYYVAPMGKNAGGVRLIEIVARLTIDGMPCNTTIGWTRDSDSMGDGDPTPGAFFVVTESGELTTAIIRNPVNVIKTKENQTMIKSWNAVLEDNKGLIMEQFGTKEDAGATLTLKQIEFVMMVDAHQIAYPAWAYCFDCYVPADPNSSGPFSYDLLLTYDARTGHEVWRYIN
;
A
#
# COMPACT_ATOMS: atom_id res chain seq x y z
N MET A 1 34.37 -40.86 -59.52
CA MET A 1 33.63 -40.83 -58.25
C MET A 1 34.52 -40.19 -57.19
N THR A 2 34.33 -38.90 -56.93
CA THR A 2 35.03 -38.17 -55.86
C THR A 2 34.14 -37.00 -55.45
N ARG A 3 33.45 -37.13 -54.32
CA ARG A 3 32.66 -36.05 -53.69
C ARG A 3 33.55 -35.29 -52.71
N LYS A 4 33.48 -33.95 -52.77
CA LYS A 4 34.02 -33.00 -51.78
C LYS A 4 33.26 -33.11 -50.45
N PRO A 5 33.90 -32.86 -49.29
CA PRO A 5 33.19 -32.71 -48.02
C PRO A 5 32.78 -31.25 -47.78
N CYS A 6 31.59 -31.09 -47.18
CA CYS A 6 30.99 -29.82 -46.73
C CYS A 6 31.68 -29.29 -45.47
N SER A 7 32.28 -28.11 -45.56
CA SER A 7 32.79 -27.31 -44.44
C SER A 7 31.84 -26.15 -44.14
N GLY A 8 30.60 -26.45 -43.73
CA GLY A 8 29.56 -25.45 -43.48
C GLY A 8 28.85 -25.53 -42.13
N LEU A 9 29.13 -26.55 -41.31
CA LEU A 9 28.37 -26.80 -40.07
C LEU A 9 29.10 -26.39 -38.78
N PHE A 10 30.41 -26.12 -38.82
CA PHE A 10 31.21 -25.86 -37.62
C PHE A 10 31.29 -24.39 -37.21
N VAL A 11 30.92 -23.44 -38.07
CA VAL A 11 30.99 -22.00 -37.76
C VAL A 11 29.70 -21.50 -37.08
N LEU A 12 28.56 -22.17 -37.31
CA LEU A 12 27.28 -21.73 -36.74
C LEU A 12 27.12 -22.09 -35.25
N LEU A 13 27.75 -23.17 -34.78
CA LEU A 13 27.66 -23.58 -33.38
C LEU A 13 28.50 -22.70 -32.43
N SER A 14 29.55 -22.06 -32.94
CA SER A 14 30.45 -21.20 -32.14
C SER A 14 29.90 -19.80 -31.90
N MET A 15 28.99 -19.30 -32.76
CA MET A 15 28.36 -17.99 -32.58
C MET A 15 27.14 -18.02 -31.65
N ILE A 16 26.49 -19.17 -31.45
CA ILE A 16 25.34 -19.29 -30.54
C ILE A 16 25.80 -19.37 -29.07
N LEU A 17 27.01 -19.88 -28.80
CA LEU A 17 27.56 -19.97 -27.44
C LEU A 17 28.24 -18.68 -26.94
N LEU A 18 28.48 -17.69 -27.81
CA LEU A 18 29.10 -16.42 -27.41
C LEU A 18 28.08 -15.32 -27.06
N PHE A 19 26.78 -15.53 -27.31
CA PHE A 19 25.72 -14.56 -26.99
C PHE A 19 24.99 -14.84 -25.66
N SER A 20 25.35 -15.91 -24.94
CA SER A 20 24.73 -16.28 -23.66
C SER A 20 25.51 -15.81 -22.41
N PHE A 21 26.49 -14.91 -22.55
CA PHE A 21 27.37 -14.48 -21.44
C PHE A 21 27.53 -12.96 -21.24
N THR A 22 26.55 -12.17 -21.64
CA THR A 22 26.42 -10.74 -21.29
C THR A 22 24.92 -10.43 -21.20
N CYS A 23 24.28 -10.21 -20.05
CA CYS A 23 24.68 -9.42 -18.90
C CYS A 23 24.25 -10.14 -17.61
N ILE A 24 25.20 -10.69 -16.86
CA ILE A 24 25.00 -10.78 -15.41
C ILE A 24 25.29 -9.37 -14.93
N ILE A 25 24.25 -8.53 -14.86
CA ILE A 25 24.32 -7.34 -14.01
C ILE A 25 24.45 -7.94 -12.60
N PRO A 26 25.58 -7.78 -11.89
CA PRO A 26 25.59 -8.14 -10.49
C PRO A 26 24.45 -7.35 -9.86
N ALA A 27 23.48 -8.03 -9.27
CA ALA A 27 22.50 -7.41 -8.40
C ALA A 27 23.33 -6.61 -7.38
N MET A 28 23.44 -5.31 -7.60
CA MET A 28 24.03 -4.44 -6.61
C MET A 28 23.06 -4.53 -5.45
N ALA A 29 23.50 -5.16 -4.37
CA ALA A 29 22.77 -5.11 -3.11
C ALA A 29 22.43 -3.64 -2.86
N GLU A 30 21.15 -3.33 -2.85
CA GLU A 30 20.64 -1.98 -2.65
C GLU A 30 21.25 -1.47 -1.34
N VAL A 31 21.94 -0.34 -1.41
CA VAL A 31 22.69 0.18 -0.26
C VAL A 31 21.71 1.01 0.57
N PRO A 32 21.46 0.65 1.85
CA PRO A 32 20.56 1.41 2.69
C PRO A 32 21.04 2.85 2.86
N ILE A 33 20.12 3.80 2.74
CA ILE A 33 20.37 5.22 2.95
C ILE A 33 20.17 5.51 4.43
N ARG A 34 21.27 5.78 5.13
CA ARG A 34 21.28 6.17 6.54
C ARG A 34 21.92 7.52 6.74
N LYS A 35 21.15 8.53 7.11
CA LYS A 35 21.67 9.88 7.38
C LYS A 35 20.76 10.69 8.28
N ARG A 36 21.35 11.63 9.01
CA ARG A 36 20.61 12.72 9.62
C ARG A 36 20.22 13.76 8.57
N ILE A 37 18.96 14.19 8.60
CA ILE A 37 18.37 15.15 7.65
C ILE A 37 18.38 16.56 8.23
N THR A 38 17.89 16.69 9.47
CA THR A 38 17.68 17.97 10.13
C THR A 38 17.53 17.81 11.64
N GLU A 39 17.72 18.92 12.36
CA GLU A 39 17.64 19.01 13.81
C GLU A 39 16.84 20.27 14.19
N LEU A 40 16.12 20.22 15.31
CA LEU A 40 15.45 21.37 15.92
C LEU A 40 15.46 21.20 17.45
N GLY A 41 16.31 21.96 18.14
CA GLY A 41 16.55 21.71 19.56
C GLY A 41 17.15 20.32 19.77
N ASP A 42 16.57 19.54 20.69
CA ASP A 42 16.97 18.16 20.95
C ASP A 42 16.30 17.15 20.00
N SER A 43 15.33 17.60 19.20
CA SER A 43 14.66 16.77 18.20
C SER A 43 15.48 16.65 16.92
N HIS A 44 15.39 15.50 16.27
CA HIS A 44 16.05 15.27 14.98
C HIS A 44 15.25 14.34 14.09
N MET A 45 15.52 14.46 12.78
CA MET A 45 14.96 13.61 11.76
C MET A 45 16.08 12.90 11.00
N ASP A 46 15.97 11.59 10.93
CA ASP A 46 16.90 10.69 10.25
C ASP A 46 16.19 9.97 9.08
N ILE A 47 16.96 9.53 8.08
CA ILE A 47 16.53 8.57 7.05
C ILE A 47 17.19 7.23 7.36
N ASP A 48 16.41 6.18 7.27
CA ASP A 48 16.84 4.78 7.26
C ASP A 48 15.95 3.99 6.30
N VAL A 49 16.22 4.11 4.99
CA VAL A 49 15.46 3.46 3.92
C VAL A 49 16.35 2.53 3.10
N ASP A 50 15.87 1.33 2.80
CA ASP A 50 16.64 0.34 2.04
C ASP A 50 16.53 0.57 0.53
N VAL A 51 15.29 0.71 0.03
CA VAL A 51 14.98 0.75 -1.40
C VAL A 51 14.22 2.03 -1.73
N LEU A 52 14.64 2.72 -2.79
CA LEU A 52 13.90 3.87 -3.31
C LEU A 52 12.98 3.39 -4.44
N PRO A 53 11.70 3.82 -4.46
CA PRO A 53 10.82 3.51 -5.58
C PRO A 53 11.40 4.11 -6.87
N GLU A 54 11.28 3.41 -7.99
CA GLU A 54 11.40 4.06 -9.31
C GLU A 54 10.14 4.91 -9.54
N TRP A 55 10.29 6.09 -10.16
CA TRP A 55 9.14 6.93 -10.50
C TRP A 55 9.24 7.53 -11.89
N PRO A 56 8.10 7.67 -12.59
CA PRO A 56 8.04 8.38 -13.86
C PRO A 56 8.26 9.88 -13.66
N GLU A 57 8.87 10.54 -14.65
CA GLU A 57 9.05 11.99 -14.68
C GLU A 57 7.71 12.76 -14.78
N THR A 58 6.71 12.14 -15.41
CA THR A 58 5.36 12.66 -15.57
C THR A 58 4.32 11.56 -15.41
N VAL A 59 3.17 11.88 -14.84
CA VAL A 59 2.01 10.97 -14.75
C VAL A 59 0.83 11.63 -15.44
N LEU A 60 0.08 10.85 -16.22
CA LEU A 60 -1.14 11.30 -16.89
C LEU A 60 -2.12 11.89 -15.88
N GLN A 61 -2.87 12.91 -16.30
CA GLN A 61 -4.05 13.31 -15.56
C GLN A 61 -5.19 12.35 -15.92
N MET A 62 -5.77 11.73 -14.90
CA MET A 62 -6.83 10.74 -15.09
C MET A 62 -8.09 11.20 -14.39
N LYS A 63 -9.21 11.23 -15.10
CA LYS A 63 -10.54 11.30 -14.51
C LYS A 63 -11.00 9.86 -14.31
N VAL A 64 -11.46 9.58 -13.10
CA VAL A 64 -11.98 8.28 -12.72
C VAL A 64 -13.48 8.35 -12.41
N GLU A 65 -14.11 7.19 -12.30
CA GLU A 65 -15.44 7.01 -11.73
C GLU A 65 -15.45 5.79 -10.81
N ARG A 66 -16.35 5.80 -9.82
CA ARG A 66 -16.53 4.66 -8.92
C ARG A 66 -17.04 3.43 -9.68
N SER A 67 -16.35 2.32 -9.48
CA SER A 67 -16.76 1.00 -9.93
C SER A 67 -17.84 0.46 -9.00
N SER A 68 -18.89 -0.12 -9.58
CA SER A 68 -19.91 -0.85 -8.83
C SER A 68 -19.79 -2.35 -9.08
N PHE A 69 -20.03 -3.14 -8.05
CA PHE A 69 -20.00 -4.59 -8.14
C PHE A 69 -21.38 -5.16 -8.48
N ASP A 70 -21.38 -6.22 -9.28
CA ASP A 70 -22.57 -7.04 -9.42
C ASP A 70 -22.86 -7.73 -8.08
N ARG A 71 -23.97 -7.33 -7.45
CA ARG A 71 -24.35 -7.82 -6.12
C ARG A 71 -24.44 -9.35 -6.06
N ASN A 72 -25.03 -10.00 -7.07
CA ASN A 72 -25.24 -11.44 -7.02
C ASN A 72 -23.91 -12.19 -7.17
N LYS A 73 -23.10 -11.79 -8.16
CA LYS A 73 -21.77 -12.37 -8.39
C LYS A 73 -20.88 -12.19 -7.15
N THR A 74 -20.85 -10.99 -6.57
CA THR A 74 -20.00 -10.72 -5.40
C THR A 74 -20.47 -11.50 -4.16
N MET A 75 -21.79 -11.64 -3.92
CA MET A 75 -22.29 -12.50 -2.85
C MET A 75 -21.89 -13.98 -3.04
N GLU A 76 -21.93 -14.48 -4.28
CA GLU A 76 -21.49 -15.85 -4.60
C GLU A 76 -19.99 -16.02 -4.35
N LEU A 77 -19.16 -15.03 -4.71
CA LEU A 77 -17.74 -15.04 -4.43
C LEU A 77 -17.46 -15.01 -2.93
N VAL A 78 -18.07 -14.10 -2.18
CA VAL A 78 -17.92 -14.06 -0.71
C VAL A 78 -18.23 -15.43 -0.13
N LYS A 79 -19.38 -16.02 -0.50
CA LYS A 79 -19.77 -17.37 -0.03
C LYS A 79 -18.79 -18.47 -0.42
N LYS A 80 -18.16 -18.38 -1.60
CA LYS A 80 -17.20 -19.37 -2.10
C LYS A 80 -15.91 -19.40 -1.27
N TYR A 81 -15.44 -18.23 -0.83
CA TYR A 81 -14.16 -18.10 -0.14
C TYR A 81 -14.29 -17.95 1.38
N SER A 82 -15.47 -17.57 1.88
CA SER A 82 -15.68 -17.26 3.29
C SER A 82 -15.64 -18.47 4.20
N LEU A 83 -15.15 -18.26 5.42
CA LEU A 83 -15.39 -19.16 6.53
C LEU A 83 -16.90 -19.35 6.73
N SER A 84 -17.34 -20.60 6.89
CA SER A 84 -18.75 -20.89 7.17
C SER A 84 -19.13 -20.42 8.59
N PRO A 85 -20.19 -19.61 8.76
CA PRO A 85 -20.63 -19.15 10.08
C PRO A 85 -20.90 -20.30 11.05
N LYS A 86 -20.40 -20.19 12.28
CA LYS A 86 -20.72 -21.13 13.35
C LYS A 86 -22.04 -20.76 14.02
N LYS A 87 -22.63 -21.73 14.73
CA LYS A 87 -23.89 -21.52 15.45
C LYS A 87 -23.76 -20.37 16.46
N GLY A 88 -24.57 -19.33 16.27
CA GLY A 88 -24.62 -18.15 17.14
C GLY A 88 -23.79 -16.97 16.66
N GLU A 89 -23.01 -17.13 15.59
CA GLU A 89 -22.32 -16.01 14.93
C GLU A 89 -23.27 -15.28 13.98
N SER A 90 -23.07 -13.97 13.85
CA SER A 90 -23.80 -13.11 12.92
C SER A 90 -22.82 -12.45 11.97
N TRP A 91 -23.14 -12.45 10.68
CA TRP A 91 -22.22 -12.02 9.63
C TRP A 91 -22.92 -11.02 8.72
N VAL A 92 -22.22 -9.94 8.39
CA VAL A 92 -22.69 -8.89 7.50
C VAL A 92 -21.98 -9.02 6.16
N CYS A 93 -22.74 -8.81 5.09
CA CYS A 93 -22.21 -8.62 3.75
C CYS A 93 -23.00 -7.51 3.05
N GLU A 94 -22.38 -6.36 2.87
CA GLU A 94 -22.94 -5.20 2.17
C GLU A 94 -22.20 -4.97 0.85
N ILE A 95 -22.95 -4.69 -0.21
CA ILE A 95 -22.42 -4.37 -1.54
C ILE A 95 -23.09 -3.09 -2.05
N GLY A 96 -22.30 -2.05 -2.32
CA GLY A 96 -22.79 -0.73 -2.73
C GLY A 96 -23.80 -0.12 -1.73
N GLY A 97 -23.53 -0.31 -0.44
CA GLY A 97 -24.47 0.02 0.64
C GLY A 97 -24.69 1.53 0.77
N LYS A 98 -25.95 1.99 0.77
CA LYS A 98 -26.27 3.41 1.04
C LYS A 98 -25.82 3.89 2.42
N GLN A 99 -25.61 2.97 3.36
CA GLN A 99 -25.23 3.27 4.73
C GLN A 99 -23.73 3.57 4.86
N ASN A 100 -22.91 3.04 3.96
CA ASN A 100 -21.47 3.31 3.89
C ASN A 100 -21.10 3.57 2.42
N PRO A 101 -21.30 4.79 1.91
CA PRO A 101 -21.05 5.11 0.49
C PRO A 101 -19.58 4.94 0.10
N ASP A 102 -18.68 4.82 1.08
CA ASP A 102 -17.24 4.68 0.91
C ASP A 102 -16.79 3.26 0.57
N TYR A 103 -17.62 2.25 0.88
CA TYR A 103 -17.32 0.84 0.63
C TYR A 103 -18.20 0.28 -0.47
N GLU A 104 -17.56 -0.35 -1.45
CA GLU A 104 -18.27 -1.12 -2.45
C GLU A 104 -18.51 -2.57 -1.98
N LEU A 105 -17.63 -3.10 -1.12
CA LEU A 105 -17.84 -4.36 -0.40
C LEU A 105 -17.46 -4.20 1.07
N TYR A 106 -18.34 -4.62 1.96
CA TYR A 106 -18.07 -4.78 3.39
C TYR A 106 -18.57 -6.14 3.86
N PHE A 107 -17.66 -7.06 4.18
CA PHE A 107 -17.95 -8.38 4.69
C PHE A 107 -17.17 -8.63 5.98
N CYS A 108 -17.85 -8.93 7.08
CA CYS A 108 -17.22 -9.32 8.36
C CYS A 108 -18.21 -10.01 9.32
N GLU A 109 -17.68 -10.60 10.39
CA GLU A 109 -18.46 -11.07 11.54
C GLU A 109 -18.82 -9.88 12.47
N GLU A 110 -20.09 -9.78 12.88
CA GLU A 110 -20.63 -8.59 13.57
C GLU A 110 -20.08 -8.38 14.98
N SER A 111 -19.73 -9.45 15.70
CA SER A 111 -19.17 -9.32 17.06
C SER A 111 -17.71 -8.88 17.07
N GLY A 112 -17.06 -8.84 15.91
CA GLY A 112 -15.64 -8.54 15.77
C GLY A 112 -14.73 -9.70 16.18
N ALA A 113 -15.27 -10.91 16.39
CA ALA A 113 -14.51 -12.06 16.87
C ALA A 113 -13.39 -12.45 15.91
N TYR A 114 -13.61 -12.27 14.60
CA TYR A 114 -12.64 -12.57 13.54
C TYR A 114 -11.86 -11.33 13.05
N GLY A 115 -11.83 -10.27 13.86
CA GLY A 115 -11.11 -9.03 13.56
C GLY A 115 -11.76 -8.23 12.43
N SER A 116 -12.13 -6.99 12.71
CA SER A 116 -12.31 -6.00 11.65
C SER A 116 -10.97 -5.29 11.45
N ILE A 117 -10.55 -5.12 10.20
CA ILE A 117 -9.39 -4.29 9.88
C ILE A 117 -9.84 -2.85 9.98
N ALA A 118 -9.11 -2.04 10.74
CA ALA A 118 -9.29 -0.60 10.65
C ALA A 118 -9.03 -0.20 9.19
N VAL A 119 -10.00 0.42 8.52
CA VAL A 119 -9.81 0.92 7.15
C VAL A 119 -8.74 2.01 7.05
N ASP A 120 -8.31 2.51 8.21
CA ASP A 120 -7.19 3.41 8.43
C ASP A 120 -5.88 2.69 8.78
N LEU A 121 -5.81 1.35 8.60
CA LEU A 121 -4.62 0.59 8.97
C LEU A 121 -3.40 1.14 8.24
N TYR A 122 -2.54 1.80 9.02
CA TYR A 122 -1.16 1.96 8.65
C TYR A 122 -0.47 0.61 8.87
N ALA A 123 -0.09 -0.01 7.78
CA ALA A 123 0.70 -1.22 7.78
C ALA A 123 2.05 -0.88 7.13
N PRO A 124 3.20 -1.08 7.81
CA PRO A 124 4.49 -0.99 7.14
C PRO A 124 4.52 -2.05 6.04
N HIS A 125 5.11 -1.74 4.87
CA HIS A 125 5.19 -2.71 3.79
C HIS A 125 5.87 -3.99 4.29
N THR A 126 5.09 -5.06 4.34
CA THR A 126 5.53 -6.36 4.85
C THR A 126 5.14 -7.42 3.84
N LEU A 127 6.13 -7.94 3.15
CA LEU A 127 5.91 -9.03 2.22
C LEU A 127 5.61 -10.33 2.97
N MET A 128 4.84 -11.18 2.31
CA MET A 128 4.55 -12.53 2.75
C MET A 128 5.84 -13.31 3.08
N ASP A 129 5.87 -13.97 4.23
CA ASP A 129 6.87 -15.00 4.52
C ASP A 129 6.54 -16.27 3.74
N GLU A 130 7.30 -16.57 2.67
CA GLU A 130 7.11 -17.76 1.82
C GLU A 130 7.33 -19.08 2.57
N THR A 131 7.93 -19.06 3.77
CA THR A 131 8.10 -20.25 4.62
C THR A 131 6.89 -20.50 5.53
N ASP A 132 6.00 -19.51 5.68
CA ASP A 132 4.78 -19.61 6.47
C ASP A 132 3.63 -20.12 5.58
N GLU A 133 3.29 -21.41 5.72
CA GLU A 133 2.21 -22.03 4.95
C GLU A 133 0.85 -21.33 5.13
N GLY A 134 0.61 -20.77 6.32
CA GLY A 134 -0.63 -20.03 6.60
C GLY A 134 -0.71 -18.78 5.73
N GLN A 135 0.36 -17.98 5.74
CA GLN A 135 0.44 -16.77 4.91
C GLN A 135 0.35 -17.09 3.42
N CYS A 136 0.99 -18.19 2.97
CA CYS A 136 0.89 -18.65 1.59
C CYS A 136 -0.55 -18.96 1.16
N LYS A 137 -1.32 -19.64 2.01
CA LYS A 137 -2.74 -19.95 1.75
C LYS A 137 -3.60 -18.70 1.76
N ALA A 138 -3.41 -17.82 2.74
CA ALA A 138 -4.11 -16.55 2.82
C ALA A 138 -3.85 -15.69 1.58
N ASN A 139 -2.59 -15.57 1.17
CA ASN A 139 -2.19 -14.87 -0.05
C ASN A 139 -2.86 -15.47 -1.30
N ALA A 140 -2.84 -16.79 -1.46
CA ALA A 140 -3.48 -17.45 -2.60
C ALA A 140 -5.01 -17.24 -2.63
N THR A 141 -5.68 -17.33 -1.48
CA THR A 141 -7.12 -17.07 -1.35
C THR A 141 -7.46 -15.62 -1.73
N THR A 142 -6.77 -14.64 -1.13
CA THR A 142 -7.02 -13.22 -1.42
C THR A 142 -6.75 -12.89 -2.88
N LYS A 143 -5.67 -13.43 -3.45
CA LYS A 143 -5.34 -13.25 -4.87
C LYS A 143 -6.46 -13.77 -5.76
N ALA A 144 -6.90 -15.02 -5.54
CA ALA A 144 -7.97 -15.61 -6.33
C ALA A 144 -9.30 -14.86 -6.18
N PHE A 145 -9.62 -14.39 -4.98
CA PHE A 145 -10.81 -13.58 -4.72
C PHE A 145 -10.79 -12.25 -5.51
N LEU A 146 -9.68 -11.52 -5.47
CA LEU A 146 -9.50 -10.26 -6.22
C LEU A 146 -9.51 -10.48 -7.73
N ASP A 147 -8.85 -11.55 -8.21
CA ASP A 147 -8.84 -11.93 -9.63
C ASP A 147 -10.26 -12.21 -10.15
N GLU A 148 -11.09 -12.93 -9.38
CA GLU A 148 -12.48 -13.25 -9.78
C GLU A 148 -13.44 -12.06 -9.65
N LEU A 149 -13.16 -11.12 -8.75
CA LEU A 149 -13.82 -9.81 -8.72
C LEU A 149 -13.48 -8.96 -9.96
N GLY A 150 -12.29 -9.16 -10.54
CA GLY A 150 -11.82 -8.42 -11.70
C GLY A 150 -11.27 -7.04 -11.34
N LEU A 151 -10.59 -6.94 -10.19
CA LEU A 151 -9.93 -5.71 -9.75
C LEU A 151 -8.47 -5.70 -10.18
N ASP A 152 -7.97 -4.52 -10.52
CA ASP A 152 -6.54 -4.29 -10.72
C ASP A 152 -5.89 -3.89 -9.39
N TYR A 153 -4.85 -4.61 -8.99
CA TYR A 153 -4.16 -4.42 -7.72
C TYR A 153 -2.66 -4.71 -7.84
N GLU A 154 -1.89 -4.20 -6.90
CA GLU A 154 -0.45 -4.47 -6.78
C GLU A 154 -0.21 -5.88 -6.25
N TYR A 155 0.66 -6.62 -6.94
CA TYR A 155 1.14 -7.93 -6.50
C TYR A 155 2.67 -8.00 -6.62
N PRO A 156 3.41 -8.55 -5.63
CA PRO A 156 2.94 -9.14 -4.36
C PRO A 156 2.19 -8.14 -3.48
N PHE A 157 1.35 -8.64 -2.55
CA PHE A 157 0.55 -7.76 -1.69
C PHE A 157 1.43 -6.88 -0.81
N TYR A 158 0.97 -5.65 -0.63
CA TYR A 158 1.67 -4.60 0.13
C TYR A 158 1.89 -4.98 1.60
N TYR A 159 0.94 -5.71 2.21
CA TYR A 159 1.09 -6.20 3.57
C TYR A 159 0.50 -7.60 3.69
N VAL A 160 1.26 -8.51 4.30
CA VAL A 160 0.82 -9.84 4.70
C VAL A 160 1.47 -10.16 6.05
N ALA A 161 0.67 -10.26 7.12
CA ALA A 161 1.20 -10.59 8.43
C ALA A 161 0.17 -11.31 9.31
N PRO A 162 0.62 -12.14 10.27
CA PRO A 162 -0.28 -12.67 11.28
C PRO A 162 -0.79 -11.58 12.20
N MET A 163 -2.08 -11.65 12.55
CA MET A 163 -2.65 -10.75 13.55
C MET A 163 -2.14 -11.11 14.96
N GLY A 164 -1.98 -10.09 15.82
CA GLY A 164 -1.62 -10.29 17.22
C GLY A 164 -2.72 -10.96 18.07
N LYS A 165 -3.97 -10.94 17.59
CA LYS A 165 -5.12 -11.61 18.24
C LYS A 165 -5.74 -12.61 17.27
N ASN A 166 -5.97 -13.82 17.78
CA ASN A 166 -6.58 -14.94 17.07
C ASN A 166 -8.06 -15.11 17.45
N ALA A 167 -8.85 -15.75 16.59
CA ALA A 167 -10.28 -15.95 16.80
C ALA A 167 -10.59 -17.42 17.10
N GLY A 168 -11.06 -17.73 18.31
CA GLY A 168 -11.48 -19.10 18.65
C GLY A 168 -10.40 -20.16 18.46
N GLY A 169 -9.12 -19.81 18.65
CA GLY A 169 -7.97 -20.69 18.44
C GLY A 169 -7.51 -20.79 16.97
N VAL A 170 -8.15 -20.09 16.04
CA VAL A 170 -7.75 -20.01 14.64
C VAL A 170 -6.81 -18.82 14.45
N ARG A 171 -5.64 -19.07 13.87
CA ARG A 171 -4.71 -18.02 13.50
C ARG A 171 -5.26 -17.21 12.33
N LEU A 172 -5.21 -15.88 12.48
CA LEU A 172 -5.66 -14.93 11.47
C LEU A 172 -4.47 -14.24 10.81
N ILE A 173 -4.60 -13.98 9.52
CA ILE A 173 -3.62 -13.32 8.68
C ILE A 173 -4.31 -12.12 8.06
N GLU A 174 -3.71 -10.96 8.26
CA GLU A 174 -4.14 -9.69 7.70
C GLU A 174 -3.40 -9.45 6.39
N ILE A 175 -4.15 -9.03 5.37
CA ILE A 175 -3.64 -8.73 4.04
C ILE A 175 -4.17 -7.38 3.60
N VAL A 176 -3.27 -6.50 3.15
CA VAL A 176 -3.61 -5.24 2.50
C VAL A 176 -3.18 -5.31 1.04
N ALA A 177 -4.15 -5.14 0.14
CA ALA A 177 -3.93 -5.03 -1.30
C ALA A 177 -4.16 -3.57 -1.73
N ARG A 178 -3.13 -2.96 -2.32
CA ARG A 178 -3.25 -1.65 -2.97
C ARG A 178 -3.94 -1.85 -4.30
N LEU A 179 -5.14 -1.30 -4.47
CA LEU A 179 -5.76 -1.21 -5.80
C LEU A 179 -4.88 -0.31 -6.67
N THR A 180 -4.91 -0.51 -7.98
CA THR A 180 -4.09 0.29 -8.90
C THR A 180 -4.93 1.12 -9.85
N ILE A 181 -4.39 2.27 -10.25
CA ILE A 181 -4.92 3.10 -11.33
C ILE A 181 -3.82 3.18 -12.38
N ASP A 182 -4.07 2.63 -13.57
CA ASP A 182 -3.08 2.54 -14.66
C ASP A 182 -1.77 1.86 -14.21
N GLY A 183 -1.90 0.79 -13.42
CA GLY A 183 -0.78 0.02 -12.87
C GLY A 183 -0.03 0.69 -11.70
N MET A 184 -0.38 1.92 -11.32
CA MET A 184 0.21 2.59 -10.16
C MET A 184 -0.58 2.30 -8.89
N PRO A 185 0.06 1.92 -7.78
CA PRO A 185 -0.63 1.57 -6.54
C PRO A 185 -1.27 2.80 -5.88
N CYS A 186 -2.50 2.65 -5.40
CA CYS A 186 -3.17 3.62 -4.58
C CYS A 186 -2.67 3.57 -3.13
N ASN A 187 -2.72 4.69 -2.42
CA ASN A 187 -2.38 4.74 -1.00
C ASN A 187 -3.32 3.87 -0.16
N THR A 188 -2.80 3.24 0.90
CA THR A 188 -3.56 2.37 1.81
C THR A 188 -4.36 3.15 2.86
N THR A 189 -3.93 4.36 3.20
CA THR A 189 -4.61 5.19 4.20
C THR A 189 -5.84 5.92 3.64
N ILE A 190 -6.78 6.32 4.52
CA ILE A 190 -7.89 7.18 4.12
C ILE A 190 -7.31 8.52 3.69
N GLY A 191 -7.31 8.86 2.41
CA GLY A 191 -7.05 10.23 2.00
C GLY A 191 -8.33 11.05 2.12
N TRP A 192 -8.56 11.79 3.22
CA TRP A 192 -9.44 12.95 3.11
C TRP A 192 -8.67 13.98 2.29
N THR A 193 -9.01 14.10 1.01
CA THR A 193 -8.25 14.95 0.09
C THR A 193 -8.41 16.43 0.42
N ARG A 194 -7.47 17.24 -0.08
CA ARG A 194 -7.17 18.65 0.29
C ARG A 194 -8.33 19.66 0.27
N ASP A 195 -9.54 19.27 -0.14
CA ASP A 195 -10.76 20.09 -0.13
C ASP A 195 -11.88 19.54 0.77
N SER A 196 -11.64 18.49 1.56
CA SER A 196 -12.56 18.05 2.60
C SER A 196 -12.47 19.02 3.78
N ASP A 197 -13.59 19.63 4.17
CA ASP A 197 -13.65 20.47 5.37
C ASP A 197 -13.31 19.65 6.64
N SER A 198 -13.21 20.33 7.79
CA SER A 198 -12.93 19.72 9.09
C SER A 198 -14.00 18.71 9.56
N MET A 199 -14.99 18.38 8.71
CA MET A 199 -16.06 17.41 8.93
C MET A 199 -16.13 16.32 7.83
N GLY A 200 -15.28 16.39 6.78
CA GLY A 200 -14.89 15.26 5.94
C GLY A 200 -15.91 14.78 4.88
N ASP A 201 -16.05 15.51 3.76
CA ASP A 201 -16.83 15.07 2.57
C ASP A 201 -15.93 14.52 1.42
N GLY A 202 -14.71 14.05 1.71
CA GLY A 202 -13.76 13.57 0.69
C GLY A 202 -13.99 12.11 0.27
N ASP A 203 -13.74 11.78 -1.00
CA ASP A 203 -13.77 10.39 -1.47
C ASP A 203 -12.53 9.63 -0.97
N PRO A 204 -12.68 8.46 -0.33
CA PRO A 204 -11.53 7.73 0.21
C PRO A 204 -10.69 7.11 -0.91
N THR A 205 -9.37 7.01 -0.70
CA THR A 205 -8.47 6.37 -1.68
C THR A 205 -8.84 4.90 -1.93
N PRO A 206 -8.84 4.42 -3.20
CA PRO A 206 -9.10 3.02 -3.54
C PRO A 206 -8.20 2.05 -2.76
N GLY A 207 -8.76 1.00 -2.15
CA GLY A 207 -7.99 0.03 -1.37
C GLY A 207 -8.80 -1.21 -1.02
N ALA A 208 -8.10 -2.31 -0.70
CA ALA A 208 -8.74 -3.57 -0.31
C ALA A 208 -8.02 -4.23 0.89
N PHE A 209 -8.80 -4.62 1.89
CA PHE A 209 -8.33 -5.09 3.19
C PHE A 209 -8.99 -6.42 3.52
N PHE A 210 -8.19 -7.41 3.93
CA PHE A 210 -8.64 -8.77 4.11
C PHE A 210 -8.11 -9.38 5.40
N VAL A 211 -8.99 -10.10 6.11
CA VAL A 211 -8.57 -11.06 7.13
C VAL A 211 -8.90 -12.45 6.62
N VAL A 212 -7.93 -13.34 6.68
CA VAL A 212 -8.04 -14.72 6.22
C VAL A 212 -7.49 -15.64 7.32
N THR A 213 -8.09 -16.80 7.51
CA THR A 213 -7.55 -17.82 8.41
C THR A 213 -6.26 -18.42 7.82
N GLU A 214 -5.44 -19.05 8.67
CA GLU A 214 -4.29 -19.84 8.21
C GLU A 214 -4.66 -21.03 7.30
N SER A 215 -5.93 -21.46 7.32
CA SER A 215 -6.48 -22.46 6.40
C SER A 215 -6.87 -21.90 5.03
N GLY A 216 -6.85 -20.56 4.85
CA GLY A 216 -7.20 -19.89 3.60
C GLY A 216 -8.70 -19.57 3.47
N GLU A 217 -9.43 -19.43 4.57
CA GLU A 217 -10.85 -19.07 4.58
C GLU A 217 -11.00 -17.58 4.90
N LEU A 218 -11.73 -16.85 4.05
CA LEU A 218 -11.93 -15.42 4.19
C LEU A 218 -12.86 -15.11 5.38
N THR A 219 -12.44 -14.25 6.29
CA THR A 219 -13.26 -13.82 7.45
C THR A 219 -13.65 -12.34 7.39
N THR A 220 -12.84 -11.52 6.71
CA THR A 220 -13.15 -10.11 6.50
C THR A 220 -12.71 -9.71 5.10
N ALA A 221 -13.56 -9.01 4.36
CA ALA A 221 -13.21 -8.34 3.11
C ALA A 221 -13.84 -6.96 3.07
N ILE A 222 -12.99 -5.94 3.02
CA ILE A 222 -13.40 -4.54 2.88
C ILE A 222 -12.76 -4.00 1.60
N ILE A 223 -13.58 -3.62 0.63
CA ILE A 223 -13.12 -3.01 -0.63
C ILE A 223 -13.70 -1.61 -0.70
N ARG A 224 -12.79 -0.64 -0.67
CA ARG A 224 -13.07 0.78 -0.56
C ARG A 224 -12.85 1.45 -1.91
N ASN A 225 -13.86 2.21 -2.34
CA ASN A 225 -13.82 3.08 -3.52
C ASN A 225 -13.04 2.51 -4.72
N PRO A 226 -13.33 1.29 -5.22
CA PRO A 226 -12.72 0.84 -6.47
C PRO A 226 -13.13 1.79 -7.60
N VAL A 227 -12.22 2.11 -8.51
CA VAL A 227 -12.46 3.11 -9.57
C VAL A 227 -12.01 2.61 -10.94
N ASN A 228 -12.63 3.16 -11.99
CA ASN A 228 -12.23 2.97 -13.38
C ASN A 228 -11.76 4.29 -13.98
N VAL A 229 -10.73 4.25 -14.82
CA VAL A 229 -10.31 5.42 -15.61
C VAL A 229 -11.28 5.63 -16.77
N ILE A 230 -11.96 6.79 -16.78
CA ILE A 230 -12.91 7.15 -17.85
C ILE A 230 -12.35 8.14 -18.85
N LYS A 231 -11.30 8.87 -18.47
CA LYS A 231 -10.63 9.82 -19.36
C LYS A 231 -9.20 10.06 -18.93
N THR A 232 -8.29 10.04 -19.89
CA THR A 232 -6.89 10.40 -19.72
C THR A 232 -6.59 11.72 -20.43
N LYS A 233 -5.62 12.46 -19.90
CA LYS A 233 -5.06 13.65 -20.54
C LYS A 233 -3.57 13.69 -20.23
N GLU A 234 -2.74 13.94 -21.24
CA GLU A 234 -1.34 14.21 -21.02
C GLU A 234 -1.16 15.40 -20.07
N ASN A 235 -0.28 15.22 -19.08
CA ASN A 235 0.11 16.27 -18.16
C ASN A 235 1.63 16.37 -18.16
N GLN A 236 2.15 17.45 -18.72
CA GLN A 236 3.58 17.72 -18.82
C GLN A 236 4.17 18.31 -17.52
N THR A 237 3.38 18.37 -16.45
CA THR A 237 3.88 18.82 -15.15
C THR A 237 4.83 17.76 -14.59
N MET A 238 6.10 18.13 -14.49
CA MET A 238 7.13 17.28 -13.91
C MET A 238 6.82 16.94 -12.46
N ILE A 239 7.03 15.68 -12.11
CA ILE A 239 6.98 15.21 -10.72
C ILE A 239 8.28 15.62 -10.03
N LYS A 240 8.15 16.25 -8.86
CA LYS A 240 9.27 16.47 -7.96
C LYS A 240 9.73 15.12 -7.42
N SER A 241 11.03 14.89 -7.34
CA SER A 241 11.58 13.74 -6.62
C SER A 241 11.15 13.76 -5.16
N TRP A 242 11.01 12.59 -4.53
CA TRP A 242 10.70 12.49 -3.09
C TRP A 242 11.63 13.35 -2.23
N ASN A 243 12.95 13.35 -2.51
CA ASN A 243 13.90 14.09 -1.69
C ASN A 243 13.68 15.61 -1.82
N ALA A 244 13.34 16.11 -3.01
CA ALA A 244 13.01 17.52 -3.18
C ALA A 244 11.75 17.91 -2.38
N VAL A 245 10.71 17.07 -2.39
CA VAL A 245 9.49 17.31 -1.61
C VAL A 245 9.77 17.24 -0.10
N LEU A 246 10.58 16.29 0.35
CA LEU A 246 10.98 16.18 1.75
C LEU A 246 11.83 17.39 2.18
N GLU A 247 12.81 17.81 1.37
CA GLU A 247 13.65 18.98 1.64
C GLU A 247 12.82 20.28 1.71
N ASP A 248 11.83 20.43 0.83
CA ASP A 248 10.90 21.57 0.84
C ASP A 248 10.06 21.62 2.14
N ASN A 249 9.78 20.47 2.77
CA ASN A 249 8.83 20.36 3.88
C ASN A 249 9.46 20.03 5.25
N LYS A 250 10.72 19.59 5.32
CA LYS A 250 11.36 19.11 6.56
C LYS A 250 11.32 20.11 7.71
N GLY A 251 11.40 21.40 7.41
CA GLY A 251 11.32 22.47 8.42
C GLY A 251 9.94 22.49 9.10
N LEU A 252 8.87 22.40 8.31
CA LEU A 252 7.49 22.36 8.83
C LEU A 252 7.22 21.09 9.63
N ILE A 253 7.72 19.94 9.15
CA ILE A 253 7.63 18.67 9.88
C ILE A 253 8.34 18.82 11.23
N MET A 254 9.59 19.30 11.24
CA MET A 254 10.34 19.50 12.49
C MET A 254 9.70 20.52 13.42
N GLU A 255 9.18 21.65 12.91
CA GLU A 255 8.52 22.65 13.76
C GLU A 255 7.30 22.07 14.46
N GLN A 256 6.56 21.21 13.77
CA GLN A 256 5.37 20.60 14.33
C GLN A 256 5.67 19.63 15.47
N PHE A 257 6.68 18.78 15.31
CA PHE A 257 6.99 17.73 16.28
C PHE A 257 8.08 18.16 17.28
N GLY A 258 9.05 18.96 16.87
CA GLY A 258 10.19 19.36 17.69
C GLY A 258 9.96 20.53 18.64
N THR A 259 8.76 21.13 18.71
CA THR A 259 8.52 22.35 19.51
C THR A 259 7.42 22.25 20.58
N LYS A 260 6.72 21.11 20.69
CA LYS A 260 5.56 20.96 21.57
C LYS A 260 5.64 19.71 22.43
N GLU A 261 4.55 18.94 22.53
CA GLU A 261 4.43 17.73 23.36
C GLU A 261 5.46 16.64 22.94
N ASP A 262 5.95 16.73 21.71
CA ASP A 262 6.95 15.82 21.13
C ASP A 262 8.38 16.41 21.14
N ALA A 263 8.66 17.42 21.98
CA ALA A 263 10.00 17.97 22.10
C ALA A 263 11.03 16.89 22.49
N GLY A 264 12.17 16.86 21.80
CA GLY A 264 13.16 15.79 21.91
C GLY A 264 12.85 14.55 21.07
N ALA A 265 11.76 14.54 20.30
CA ALA A 265 11.43 13.41 19.44
C ALA A 265 12.50 13.10 18.38
N THR A 266 12.63 11.82 18.09
CA THR A 266 13.39 11.29 16.97
C THR A 266 12.41 10.79 15.92
N LEU A 267 12.44 11.38 14.72
CA LEU A 267 11.65 10.93 13.58
C LEU A 267 12.57 10.16 12.63
N THR A 268 12.31 8.88 12.41
CA THR A 268 13.10 8.06 11.48
C THR A 268 12.27 7.71 10.26
N LEU A 269 12.59 8.27 9.09
CA LEU A 269 11.95 7.89 7.84
C LEU A 269 12.35 6.47 7.45
N LYS A 270 11.39 5.53 7.50
CA LYS A 270 11.58 4.10 7.23
C LYS A 270 11.14 3.66 5.84
N GLN A 271 10.17 4.36 5.27
CA GLN A 271 9.62 3.98 3.97
C GLN A 271 9.17 5.20 3.19
N ILE A 272 9.37 5.15 1.87
CA ILE A 272 8.91 6.15 0.90
C ILE A 272 8.14 5.42 -0.18
N GLU A 273 6.94 5.89 -0.49
CA GLU A 273 6.10 5.27 -1.51
C GLU A 273 5.67 6.29 -2.57
N PHE A 274 5.72 5.87 -3.83
CA PHE A 274 5.07 6.58 -4.91
C PHE A 274 3.68 6.01 -5.15
N VAL A 275 2.64 6.81 -4.90
CA VAL A 275 1.25 6.34 -4.88
C VAL A 275 0.33 7.21 -5.70
N MET A 276 -0.82 6.65 -6.08
CA MET A 276 -1.94 7.39 -6.65
C MET A 276 -2.97 7.73 -5.57
N MET A 277 -3.41 8.99 -5.58
CA MET A 277 -4.52 9.51 -4.80
C MET A 277 -5.66 9.89 -5.75
N VAL A 278 -6.89 9.97 -5.24
CA VAL A 278 -8.06 10.44 -6.00
C VAL A 278 -8.72 11.57 -5.21
N ASP A 279 -8.91 12.73 -5.82
CA ASP A 279 -9.58 13.87 -5.17
C ASP A 279 -11.12 13.78 -5.21
N ALA A 280 -11.79 14.67 -4.48
CA ALA A 280 -13.26 14.80 -4.48
C ALA A 280 -13.86 15.15 -5.85
N HIS A 281 -13.03 15.56 -6.82
CA HIS A 281 -13.41 15.74 -8.20
C HIS A 281 -13.12 14.49 -9.05
N GLN A 282 -12.86 13.34 -8.44
CA GLN A 282 -12.54 12.08 -9.10
C GLN A 282 -11.37 12.23 -10.08
N ILE A 283 -10.40 13.08 -9.76
CA ILE A 283 -9.15 13.21 -10.51
C ILE A 283 -8.07 12.44 -9.76
N ALA A 284 -7.44 11.51 -10.45
CA ALA A 284 -6.31 10.78 -9.91
C ALA A 284 -5.02 11.61 -10.08
N TYR A 285 -4.20 11.68 -9.04
CA TYR A 285 -2.94 12.42 -9.01
C TYR A 285 -1.84 11.67 -8.26
N PRO A 286 -0.57 11.83 -8.67
CA PRO A 286 0.56 11.18 -8.02
C PRO A 286 0.93 11.89 -6.71
N ALA A 287 1.33 11.10 -5.71
CA ALA A 287 1.76 11.57 -4.42
C ALA A 287 2.96 10.78 -3.89
N TRP A 288 3.72 11.41 -3.00
CA TRP A 288 4.75 10.78 -2.18
C TRP A 288 4.20 10.54 -0.78
N ALA A 289 4.21 9.30 -0.32
CA ALA A 289 3.90 8.96 1.07
C ALA A 289 5.21 8.67 1.82
N TYR A 290 5.35 9.24 3.01
CA TYR A 290 6.52 9.15 3.89
C TYR A 290 6.10 8.54 5.22
N CYS A 291 6.74 7.43 5.55
CA CYS A 291 6.44 6.61 6.71
C CYS A 291 7.56 6.79 7.75
N PHE A 292 7.25 7.41 8.87
CA PHE A 292 8.20 7.68 9.95
C PHE A 292 7.88 6.83 11.18
N ASP A 293 8.91 6.24 11.76
CA ASP A 293 8.88 5.79 13.14
C ASP A 293 9.18 7.00 14.04
N CYS A 294 8.26 7.36 14.91
CA CYS A 294 8.42 8.46 15.86
C CYS A 294 8.71 7.91 17.25
N TYR A 295 9.85 8.29 17.82
CA TYR A 295 10.16 8.05 19.22
C TYR A 295 10.12 9.36 19.99
N VAL A 296 9.28 9.43 21.03
CA VAL A 296 9.21 10.57 21.94
C VAL A 296 9.82 10.16 23.29
N PRO A 297 10.90 10.81 23.74
CA PRO A 297 11.50 10.51 25.03
C PRO A 297 10.55 10.89 26.17
N ALA A 298 10.77 10.30 27.34
CA ALA A 298 9.96 10.61 28.51
C ALA A 298 10.14 12.08 28.93
N ASP A 299 9.05 12.87 28.90
CA ASP A 299 8.99 14.12 29.65
C ASP A 299 8.86 13.76 31.15
N PRO A 300 9.64 14.37 32.06
CA PRO A 300 9.45 14.25 33.51
C PRO A 300 8.02 14.47 34.03
N ASN A 301 7.13 15.10 33.26
CA ASN A 301 5.72 15.32 33.62
C ASN A 301 4.72 14.41 32.87
N SER A 302 5.18 13.46 32.05
CA SER A 302 4.35 12.60 31.21
C SER A 302 4.37 11.12 31.64
N SER A 303 3.55 10.31 30.97
CA SER A 303 3.40 8.86 31.17
C SER A 303 4.61 7.99 30.77
N GLY A 304 5.76 8.59 30.45
CA GLY A 304 6.97 7.88 30.04
C GLY A 304 7.23 8.00 28.52
N PRO A 305 8.29 7.35 28.00
CA PRO A 305 8.58 7.41 26.58
C PRO A 305 7.52 6.61 25.81
N PHE A 306 7.21 7.05 24.60
CA PHE A 306 6.29 6.35 23.72
C PHE A 306 6.79 6.38 22.27
N SER A 307 6.25 5.50 21.45
CA SER A 307 6.52 5.44 20.03
C SER A 307 5.23 5.26 19.26
N TYR A 308 5.18 5.87 18.09
CA TYR A 308 4.02 5.86 17.22
C TYR A 308 4.48 5.94 15.76
N ASP A 309 3.61 5.57 14.84
CA ASP A 309 3.89 5.68 13.41
C ASP A 309 3.26 6.96 12.85
N LEU A 310 4.01 7.65 11.99
CA LEU A 310 3.57 8.86 11.32
C LEU A 310 3.62 8.67 9.80
N LEU A 311 2.47 8.83 9.15
CA LEU A 311 2.39 8.88 7.69
C LEU A 311 2.09 10.31 7.25
N LEU A 312 2.93 10.82 6.35
CA LEU A 312 2.71 12.10 5.68
C LEU A 312 2.63 11.86 4.18
N THR A 313 1.61 12.39 3.52
CA THR A 313 1.47 12.29 2.06
C THR A 313 1.47 13.69 1.44
N TYR A 314 2.26 13.86 0.38
CA TYR A 314 2.42 15.12 -0.34
C TYR A 314 2.12 14.91 -1.82
N ASP A 315 1.41 15.85 -2.44
CA ASP A 315 1.22 15.87 -3.89
C ASP A 315 2.60 15.94 -4.57
N ALA A 316 2.88 14.99 -5.47
CA ALA A 316 4.22 14.82 -6.03
C ALA A 316 4.59 15.90 -7.06
N ARG A 317 3.63 16.71 -7.54
CA ARG A 317 3.88 17.80 -8.49
C ARG A 317 4.15 19.12 -7.75
N THR A 318 3.39 19.38 -6.69
CA THR A 318 3.42 20.67 -5.97
C THR A 318 4.27 20.61 -4.71
N GLY A 319 4.36 19.44 -4.06
CA GLY A 319 4.98 19.26 -2.75
C GLY A 319 4.10 19.74 -1.59
N HIS A 320 2.81 20.01 -1.82
CA HIS A 320 1.87 20.38 -0.76
C HIS A 320 1.37 19.14 -0.03
N GLU A 321 1.23 19.24 1.29
CA GLU A 321 0.64 18.17 2.10
C GLU A 321 -0.81 17.92 1.67
N VAL A 322 -1.17 16.65 1.49
CA VAL A 322 -2.52 16.22 1.11
C VAL A 322 -3.13 15.26 2.12
N TRP A 323 -2.33 14.61 2.95
CA TRP A 323 -2.82 13.70 3.99
C TRP A 323 -1.81 13.55 5.13
N ARG A 324 -2.34 13.29 6.33
CA ARG A 324 -1.57 12.99 7.53
C ARG A 324 -2.31 11.98 8.41
N TYR A 325 -1.57 11.01 8.92
CA TYR A 325 -2.07 10.03 9.88
C TYR A 325 -1.05 9.78 11.00
N ILE A 326 -1.55 9.61 12.23
CA ILE A 326 -0.79 9.36 13.46
C ILE A 326 -1.41 8.15 14.14
N ASN A 327 -0.63 7.08 14.35
CA ASN A 327 -1.07 5.82 14.99
C ASN A 327 -0.29 5.54 16.27
#